data_AF-A0A939V3W4-F1
#
_entry.id   AF-A0A939V3W4-F1
#
_cell.length_a   1.000
_cell.length_b   1.000
_cell.length_c   1.000
_cell.angle_alpha   90.00
_cell.angle_beta   90.00
_cell.angle_gamma   90.00
#
_symmetry.space_group_name_H-M   'P 1'
#
loop_
_entity.id
_entity.type
_entity.pdbx_description
1 polymer ?
#
loop_
_entity_poly.entity_id
_entity_poly.type
_entity_poly.pdbx_seq_one_letter_code
_entity_poly.pdbx_strand_id
1 'polypeptide(L)'
;MKKIKFLAVTAAICLAMSSLAGCTGTDSGKTSETTAESQTTAASTEESKDTEESKDTEESKDTEESKDTEESKDTEESKDTEESLEPQPTGDDSITPELQKQANVFVSNFAEQGIKSFDRQNADLKQVLDFVHMFLKINSQDNLKSDGNYESFTYEKAQDVAGKYLGYIINEDDVKALPEIPEEFDASKMPFYKDGSIVYYGGDGEAHTGIAIVDSIDNPGDGTLVLSYTAYNIDLDTYWDLTADQLKEYYKLTADQAKKDPTLTASYQGKATVDVGQSGSYILIKLEAN
;
A
#
# COMPACT_ATOMS: atom_id res chain seq x y z
N MET A 1 -8.35 10.62 -36.63
CA MET A 1 -9.03 9.77 -35.63
C MET A 1 -9.09 10.55 -34.32
N LYS A 2 -10.22 10.43 -33.60
CA LYS A 2 -10.74 11.43 -32.66
C LYS A 2 -9.86 11.60 -31.41
N LYS A 3 -9.49 12.84 -31.11
CA LYS A 3 -8.86 13.28 -29.85
C LYS A 3 -9.95 13.47 -28.80
N ILE A 4 -9.91 12.72 -27.71
CA ILE A 4 -10.77 12.95 -26.54
C ILE A 4 -9.98 13.86 -25.59
N LYS A 5 -10.52 15.06 -25.35
CA LYS A 5 -10.01 16.02 -24.38
C LYS A 5 -10.61 15.67 -23.02
N PHE A 6 -9.78 15.37 -22.02
CA PHE A 6 -10.24 15.32 -20.64
C PHE A 6 -10.36 16.75 -20.11
N LEU A 7 -11.56 17.09 -19.65
CA LEU A 7 -11.92 18.38 -19.08
C LEU A 7 -11.51 18.40 -17.60
N ALA A 8 -10.97 19.54 -17.17
CA ALA A 8 -10.64 19.88 -15.81
C ALA A 8 -11.82 19.72 -14.83
N VAL A 9 -11.55 19.13 -13.65
CA VAL A 9 -12.43 19.24 -12.48
C VAL A 9 -11.72 20.10 -11.44
N THR A 10 -12.33 21.26 -11.19
CA THR A 10 -11.89 22.32 -10.31
C THR A 10 -11.99 21.90 -8.84
N ALA A 11 -10.90 22.07 -8.10
CA ALA A 11 -10.86 21.99 -6.64
C ALA A 11 -11.73 23.08 -6.00
N ALA A 12 -12.61 22.69 -5.08
CA ALA A 12 -13.33 23.61 -4.20
C ALA A 12 -12.91 23.35 -2.74
N ILE A 13 -11.93 24.12 -2.28
CA ILE A 13 -11.59 24.31 -0.86
C ILE A 13 -12.26 25.61 -0.41
N CYS A 14 -13.06 25.58 0.67
CA CYS A 14 -13.03 26.58 1.74
C CYS A 14 -14.04 26.28 2.88
N LEU A 15 -13.46 25.98 4.06
CA LEU A 15 -13.65 26.63 5.36
C LEU A 15 -15.08 26.96 5.85
N ALA A 16 -15.43 26.39 7.00
CA ALA A 16 -16.01 27.17 8.10
C ALA A 16 -15.70 26.52 9.46
N MET A 17 -14.79 27.15 10.21
CA MET A 17 -14.63 26.98 11.65
C MET A 17 -15.58 27.92 12.41
N SER A 18 -16.12 27.39 13.51
CA SER A 18 -16.31 28.02 14.82
C SER A 18 -16.92 29.43 14.92
N SER A 19 -18.10 29.53 15.55
CA SER A 19 -18.33 30.61 16.51
C SER A 19 -19.05 30.11 17.75
N LEU A 20 -18.39 30.33 18.88
CA LEU A 20 -18.83 30.09 20.25
C LEU A 20 -19.14 31.46 20.85
N ALA A 21 -20.39 31.68 21.28
CA ALA A 21 -20.86 32.70 22.23
C ALA A 21 -22.33 32.37 22.51
N GLY A 22 -22.87 32.18 23.72
CA GLY A 22 -22.52 32.73 25.02
C GLY A 22 -23.55 33.79 25.42
N CYS A 23 -24.62 33.40 26.15
CA CYS A 23 -25.53 34.22 26.99
C CYS A 23 -26.51 33.23 27.69
N THR A 24 -26.34 32.86 28.97
CA THR A 24 -26.77 33.51 30.24
C THR A 24 -28.29 33.62 30.49
N GLY A 25 -28.71 33.18 31.70
CA GLY A 25 -29.96 33.57 32.41
C GLY A 25 -31.12 32.57 32.29
N THR A 26 -31.35 31.65 33.25
CA THR A 26 -32.04 31.83 34.56
C THR A 26 -33.51 32.24 34.42
N ASP A 27 -34.46 31.32 34.67
CA ASP A 27 -35.26 31.28 35.92
C ASP A 27 -36.55 30.42 35.78
N SER A 28 -36.91 29.74 36.88
CA SER A 28 -38.26 29.43 37.36
C SER A 28 -39.23 28.54 36.55
N GLY A 29 -39.33 27.28 37.00
CA GLY A 29 -40.43 26.85 37.86
C GLY A 29 -41.83 26.60 37.28
N LYS A 30 -42.37 25.42 37.66
CA LYS A 30 -43.78 25.12 38.03
C LYS A 30 -44.62 24.30 37.03
N THR A 31 -44.82 23.04 37.41
CA THR A 31 -46.10 22.30 37.58
C THR A 31 -47.28 22.61 36.67
N SER A 32 -47.85 21.60 36.00
CA SER A 32 -49.20 21.07 36.28
C SER A 32 -49.71 20.09 35.21
N GLU A 33 -50.42 19.08 35.68
CA GLU A 33 -51.28 18.12 34.99
C GLU A 33 -52.30 18.77 34.04
N THR A 34 -52.78 18.02 33.02
CA THR A 34 -54.18 17.54 32.89
C THR A 34 -54.48 17.09 31.44
N THR A 35 -54.72 15.79 31.31
CA THR A 35 -55.87 15.08 30.69
C THR A 35 -56.73 15.74 29.60
N ALA A 36 -56.93 15.03 28.48
CA ALA A 36 -58.20 14.70 27.80
C ALA A 36 -57.89 13.95 26.48
N GLU A 37 -58.04 12.63 26.40
CA GLU A 37 -59.26 11.89 25.94
C GLU A 37 -59.81 12.29 24.56
N SER A 38 -59.70 11.37 23.59
CA SER A 38 -60.83 10.78 22.84
C SER A 38 -60.27 9.67 21.92
N GLN A 39 -60.45 8.37 22.22
CA GLN A 39 -61.43 7.45 21.60
C GLN A 39 -61.57 7.64 20.07
N THR A 40 -61.46 6.60 19.21
CA THR A 40 -62.43 5.50 19.11
C THR A 40 -61.88 4.37 18.18
N THR A 41 -62.02 3.09 18.60
CA THR A 41 -62.44 1.85 17.87
C THR A 41 -61.92 1.51 16.46
N ALA A 42 -61.71 0.27 16.00
CA ALA A 42 -61.94 -1.11 16.46
C ALA A 42 -61.03 -2.02 15.59
N ALA A 43 -60.32 -3.01 16.15
CA ALA A 43 -60.67 -4.44 16.12
C ALA A 43 -61.06 -5.02 14.74
N SER A 44 -60.21 -5.89 14.19
CA SER A 44 -60.59 -7.30 13.97
C SER A 44 -59.38 -8.18 13.59
N THR A 45 -59.32 -9.27 14.35
CA THR A 45 -58.55 -10.51 14.22
C THR A 45 -58.92 -11.25 12.92
N GLU A 46 -57.99 -12.00 12.33
CA GLU A 46 -58.18 -13.44 12.09
C GLU A 46 -56.87 -14.16 11.74
N GLU A 47 -56.62 -15.24 12.47
CA GLU A 47 -55.70 -16.33 12.13
C GLU A 47 -56.22 -17.09 10.90
N SER A 48 -55.32 -17.63 10.10
CA SER A 48 -55.53 -18.95 9.48
C SER A 48 -54.18 -19.61 9.18
N LYS A 49 -53.95 -20.72 9.89
CA LYS A 49 -53.07 -21.82 9.46
C LYS A 49 -53.72 -22.48 8.25
N ASP A 50 -52.94 -22.91 7.27
CA ASP A 50 -53.01 -24.33 6.90
C ASP A 50 -51.75 -24.85 6.20
N THR A 51 -51.64 -26.16 6.34
CA THR A 51 -50.53 -27.07 6.04
C THR A 51 -50.80 -27.70 4.67
N GLU A 52 -49.79 -27.95 3.82
CA GLU A 52 -49.77 -29.17 3.00
C GLU A 52 -48.34 -29.60 2.65
N GLU A 53 -48.08 -30.88 2.94
CA GLU A 53 -47.01 -31.69 2.38
C GLU A 53 -47.19 -31.82 0.86
N SER A 54 -46.07 -31.86 0.13
CA SER A 54 -45.98 -32.80 -0.99
C SER A 54 -44.53 -33.25 -1.17
N LYS A 55 -44.32 -34.55 -0.98
CA LYS A 55 -43.20 -35.31 -1.55
C LYS A 55 -43.54 -35.59 -3.00
N ASP A 56 -42.59 -35.41 -3.90
CA ASP A 56 -42.37 -36.41 -4.95
C ASP A 56 -40.90 -36.50 -5.33
N THR A 57 -40.51 -37.75 -5.56
CA THR A 57 -39.18 -38.22 -5.94
C THR A 57 -39.29 -38.57 -7.42
N GLU A 58 -38.40 -38.07 -8.28
CA GLU A 58 -37.99 -38.83 -9.48
C GLU A 58 -36.55 -38.49 -9.88
N GLU A 59 -35.80 -39.57 -10.09
CA GLU A 59 -34.54 -39.58 -10.83
C GLU A 59 -34.76 -39.12 -12.27
N SER A 60 -33.81 -38.36 -12.81
CA SER A 60 -33.29 -38.68 -14.14
C SER A 60 -31.88 -38.14 -14.29
N LYS A 61 -30.98 -39.08 -14.59
CA LYS A 61 -29.69 -38.85 -15.21
C LYS A 61 -29.92 -38.17 -16.56
N ASP A 62 -29.18 -37.10 -16.83
CA ASP A 62 -28.66 -36.90 -18.17
C ASP A 62 -27.23 -36.37 -18.08
N THR A 63 -26.35 -37.10 -18.75
CA THR A 63 -24.94 -36.81 -18.95
C THR A 63 -24.87 -36.24 -20.36
N GLU A 64 -24.84 -34.91 -20.50
CA GLU A 64 -24.45 -34.29 -21.77
C GLU A 64 -22.99 -33.85 -21.70
N GLU A 65 -22.20 -34.47 -22.58
CA GLU A 65 -20.88 -34.02 -22.98
C GLU A 65 -20.96 -32.57 -23.48
N SER A 66 -20.47 -31.62 -22.68
CA SER A 66 -20.04 -30.34 -23.22
C SER A 66 -18.58 -30.46 -23.64
N LYS A 67 -18.37 -30.84 -24.90
CA LYS A 67 -17.15 -30.47 -25.63
C LYS A 67 -17.21 -28.96 -25.84
N ASP A 68 -16.34 -28.24 -25.15
CA ASP A 68 -15.61 -27.11 -25.71
C ASP A 68 -14.68 -26.57 -24.62
N THR A 69 -13.38 -26.65 -24.86
CA THR A 69 -12.45 -25.72 -24.24
C THR A 69 -11.41 -25.39 -25.29
N GLU A 70 -11.51 -24.16 -25.76
CA GLU A 70 -10.60 -23.50 -26.67
C GLU A 70 -9.15 -23.64 -26.21
N GLU A 71 -8.29 -24.10 -27.11
CA GLU A 71 -6.88 -23.71 -27.11
C GLU A 71 -6.81 -22.20 -27.28
N SER A 72 -6.51 -21.47 -26.21
CA SER A 72 -5.96 -20.12 -26.28
C SER A 72 -5.43 -19.68 -24.92
N LYS A 73 -4.12 -19.80 -24.73
CA LYS A 73 -3.25 -18.62 -24.62
C LYS A 73 -1.83 -19.04 -24.27
N ASP A 74 -0.91 -18.63 -25.14
CA ASP A 74 0.51 -18.50 -24.89
C ASP A 74 0.75 -17.96 -23.48
N THR A 75 1.36 -18.79 -22.64
CA THR A 75 2.06 -18.31 -21.47
C THR A 75 3.47 -17.97 -21.96
N GLU A 76 3.69 -16.72 -22.35
CA GLU A 76 5.06 -16.21 -22.40
C GLU A 76 5.59 -16.26 -20.96
N GLU A 77 6.37 -17.30 -20.67
CA GLU A 77 7.34 -17.27 -19.59
C GLU A 77 8.25 -16.07 -19.83
N SER A 78 7.97 -14.96 -19.17
CA SER A 78 8.96 -13.93 -18.88
C SER A 78 10.01 -14.55 -17.97
N LYS A 79 10.97 -15.27 -18.56
CA LYS A 79 12.24 -15.60 -17.94
C LYS A 79 13.02 -14.31 -17.78
N ASP A 80 12.72 -13.59 -16.69
CA ASP A 80 13.68 -12.68 -16.10
C ASP A 80 14.90 -13.52 -15.74
N THR A 81 15.90 -13.42 -16.61
CA THR A 81 17.22 -13.99 -16.35
C THR A 81 17.82 -13.12 -15.26
N GLU A 82 17.70 -13.56 -14.01
CA GLU A 82 18.52 -13.05 -12.91
C GLU A 82 19.99 -13.38 -13.25
N GLU A 83 20.62 -12.48 -13.99
CA GLU A 83 22.06 -12.47 -14.16
C GLU A 83 22.65 -12.11 -12.80
N SER A 84 23.09 -13.14 -12.08
CA SER A 84 23.78 -13.04 -10.79
C SER A 84 25.06 -12.20 -10.97
N LEU A 85 24.92 -10.89 -10.81
CA LEU A 85 26.04 -9.98 -10.67
C LEU A 85 26.59 -10.16 -9.25
N GLU A 86 27.84 -10.58 -9.14
CA GLU A 86 28.61 -10.47 -7.90
C GLU A 86 29.31 -9.09 -7.88
N PRO A 87 28.73 -8.03 -7.27
CA PRO A 87 29.48 -6.82 -7.02
C PRO A 87 30.33 -7.01 -5.76
N GLN A 88 31.53 -7.54 -5.93
CA GLN A 88 32.60 -7.35 -4.95
C GLN A 88 33.34 -6.05 -5.32
N PRO A 89 33.23 -4.96 -4.53
CA PRO A 89 33.95 -3.73 -4.80
C PRO A 89 35.44 -3.94 -4.55
N THR A 90 36.19 -4.26 -5.61
CA THR A 90 37.64 -4.34 -5.59
C THR A 90 38.24 -2.99 -6.03
N GLY A 91 38.47 -2.09 -5.07
CA GLY A 91 39.53 -1.05 -5.07
C GLY A 91 39.67 -0.06 -6.24
N ASP A 92 38.78 -0.07 -7.24
CA ASP A 92 38.67 0.91 -8.31
C ASP A 92 37.22 1.41 -8.33
N ASP A 93 36.93 2.32 -7.39
CA ASP A 93 35.62 2.69 -6.84
C ASP A 93 34.71 3.50 -7.79
N SER A 94 34.70 3.18 -9.09
CA SER A 94 33.69 3.77 -9.98
C SER A 94 32.39 2.98 -9.85
N ILE A 95 31.35 3.64 -9.32
CA ILE A 95 29.98 3.11 -9.33
C ILE A 95 29.61 2.86 -10.80
N THR A 96 29.40 1.60 -11.17
CA THR A 96 28.95 1.27 -12.52
C THR A 96 27.51 1.76 -12.72
N PRO A 97 27.07 2.06 -13.95
CA PRO A 97 25.69 2.47 -14.20
C PRO A 97 24.64 1.47 -13.69
N GLU A 98 24.96 0.17 -13.73
CA GLU A 98 24.06 -0.88 -13.23
C GLU A 98 24.02 -0.88 -11.70
N LEU A 99 25.16 -0.76 -11.02
CA LEU A 99 25.20 -0.65 -9.56
C LEU A 99 24.47 0.61 -9.06
N GLN A 100 24.65 1.73 -9.76
CA GLN A 100 23.93 2.98 -9.51
C GLN A 100 22.43 2.77 -9.60
N LYS A 101 21.96 2.16 -10.69
CA LYS A 101 20.54 1.89 -10.94
C LYS A 101 19.97 0.98 -9.85
N GLN A 102 20.64 -0.10 -9.50
CA GLN A 102 20.21 -1.02 -8.44
C GLN A 102 20.11 -0.31 -7.08
N ALA A 103 21.11 0.51 -6.76
CA ALA A 103 21.12 1.28 -5.51
C ALA A 103 19.98 2.31 -5.49
N ASN A 104 19.75 3.04 -6.59
CA ASN A 104 18.65 3.98 -6.75
C ASN A 104 17.28 3.31 -6.58
N VAL A 105 17.04 2.18 -7.25
CA VAL A 105 15.80 1.39 -7.09
C VAL A 105 15.60 1.01 -5.63
N PHE A 106 16.65 0.49 -4.99
CA PHE A 106 16.57 0.06 -3.60
C PHE A 106 16.18 1.19 -2.64
N VAL A 107 16.86 2.35 -2.68
CA VAL A 107 16.51 3.48 -1.81
C VAL A 107 15.18 4.13 -2.18
N SER A 108 14.76 4.06 -3.45
CA SER A 108 13.49 4.59 -3.91
C SER A 108 12.29 3.85 -3.31
N ASN A 109 12.40 2.54 -3.07
CA ASN A 109 11.35 1.78 -2.37
C ASN A 109 10.97 2.38 -1.01
N PHE A 110 11.88 3.09 -0.34
CA PHE A 110 11.60 3.78 0.92
C PHE A 110 11.14 5.23 0.71
N ALA A 111 11.73 5.91 -0.28
CA ALA A 111 11.39 7.30 -0.60
C ALA A 111 9.97 7.46 -1.15
N GLU A 112 9.52 6.53 -1.99
CA GLU A 112 8.16 6.45 -2.55
C GLU A 112 7.08 6.36 -1.46
N GLN A 113 7.44 5.78 -0.31
CA GLN A 113 6.58 5.61 0.85
C GLN A 113 6.73 6.75 1.87
N GLY A 114 7.66 7.68 1.65
CA GLY A 114 7.97 8.76 2.60
C GLY A 114 8.65 8.28 3.89
N ILE A 115 9.23 7.08 3.91
CA ILE A 115 9.92 6.53 5.09
C ILE A 115 11.25 7.26 5.25
N LYS A 116 11.37 8.04 6.33
CA LYS A 116 12.58 8.81 6.67
C LYS A 116 13.52 8.11 7.63
N SER A 117 13.00 7.16 8.39
CA SER A 117 13.80 6.41 9.35
C SER A 117 13.27 4.99 9.48
N PHE A 118 14.18 4.03 9.48
CA PHE A 118 13.87 2.64 9.73
C PHE A 118 15.09 1.98 10.35
N ASP A 119 14.91 1.20 11.40
CA ASP A 119 15.98 0.43 12.02
C ASP A 119 15.51 -1.00 12.15
N ARG A 120 16.10 -1.89 11.35
CA ARG A 120 15.72 -3.30 11.30
C ARG A 120 15.75 -3.96 12.67
N GLN A 121 16.70 -3.60 13.52
CA GLN A 121 16.87 -4.25 14.83
C GLN A 121 15.79 -3.84 15.83
N ASN A 122 15.17 -2.68 15.62
CA ASN A 122 14.20 -2.07 16.52
C ASN A 122 12.81 -1.95 15.90
N ALA A 123 12.64 -2.41 14.65
CA ALA A 123 11.36 -2.36 13.95
C ALA A 123 10.35 -3.30 14.61
N ASP A 124 9.17 -2.78 14.90
CA ASP A 124 8.05 -3.62 15.30
C ASP A 124 7.34 -4.23 14.08
N LEU A 125 6.47 -5.21 14.34
CA LEU A 125 5.72 -5.90 13.30
C LEU A 125 4.90 -4.92 12.44
N LYS A 126 4.30 -3.90 13.06
CA LYS A 126 3.48 -2.93 12.34
C LYS A 126 4.33 -2.13 11.34
N GLN A 127 5.49 -1.65 11.75
CA GLN A 127 6.41 -0.92 10.87
C GLN A 127 6.86 -1.77 9.68
N VAL A 128 7.12 -3.06 9.90
CA VAL A 128 7.46 -4.00 8.82
C VAL A 128 6.28 -4.19 7.87
N LEU A 129 5.08 -4.42 8.40
CA LEU A 129 3.88 -4.64 7.58
C LEU A 129 3.44 -3.37 6.84
N ASP A 130 3.62 -2.19 7.42
CA ASP A 130 3.34 -0.90 6.75
C ASP A 130 4.26 -0.75 5.52
N PHE A 131 5.55 -1.08 5.66
CA PHE A 131 6.48 -1.10 4.53
C PHE A 131 6.05 -2.10 3.45
N VAL A 132 5.66 -3.31 3.86
CA VAL A 132 5.19 -4.35 2.93
C VAL A 132 3.95 -3.89 2.17
N HIS A 133 2.94 -3.38 2.87
CA HIS A 133 1.67 -2.95 2.25
C HIS A 133 1.93 -1.88 1.20
N MET A 134 2.69 -0.85 1.56
CA MET A 134 3.00 0.25 0.65
C MET A 134 3.91 -0.20 -0.50
N PHE A 135 4.88 -1.09 -0.26
CA PHE A 135 5.68 -1.68 -1.32
C PHE A 135 4.80 -2.42 -2.34
N LEU A 136 3.89 -3.28 -1.87
CA LEU A 136 2.97 -4.02 -2.74
C LEU A 136 2.06 -3.07 -3.50
N LYS A 137 1.53 -2.03 -2.85
CA LYS A 137 0.65 -1.05 -3.48
C LYS A 137 1.32 -0.32 -4.65
N ILE A 138 2.59 0.05 -4.49
CA ILE A 138 3.33 0.86 -5.46
C ILE A 138 3.94 -0.01 -6.56
N ASN A 139 4.57 -1.12 -6.17
CA ASN A 139 5.47 -1.88 -7.04
C ASN A 139 4.92 -3.26 -7.45
N SER A 140 3.83 -3.73 -6.84
CA SER A 140 3.31 -5.10 -7.05
C SER A 140 1.81 -5.18 -6.77
N GLN A 141 1.04 -4.24 -7.32
CA GLN A 141 -0.39 -4.06 -7.00
C GLN A 141 -1.24 -5.30 -7.32
N ASP A 142 -0.81 -6.11 -8.28
CA ASP A 142 -1.38 -7.41 -8.64
C ASP A 142 -1.37 -8.43 -7.49
N ASN A 143 -0.51 -8.23 -6.49
CA ASN A 143 -0.43 -9.05 -5.29
C ASN A 143 -1.36 -8.57 -4.17
N LEU A 144 -2.09 -7.46 -4.36
CA LEU A 144 -3.13 -6.99 -3.45
C LEU A 144 -4.51 -7.43 -3.92
N LYS A 145 -5.35 -7.81 -2.97
CA LYS A 145 -6.78 -8.03 -3.19
C LYS A 145 -7.54 -6.85 -2.62
N SER A 146 -8.35 -6.20 -3.45
CA SER A 146 -9.25 -5.12 -3.03
C SER A 146 -10.66 -5.64 -2.76
N ASP A 147 -11.24 -5.29 -1.61
CA ASP A 147 -12.63 -5.55 -1.23
C ASP A 147 -13.23 -4.31 -0.57
N GLY A 148 -14.02 -3.54 -1.33
CA GLY A 148 -14.52 -2.24 -0.90
C GLY A 148 -13.38 -1.26 -0.62
N ASN A 149 -13.33 -0.74 0.61
CA ASN A 149 -12.28 0.18 1.07
C ASN A 149 -11.10 -0.56 1.73
N TYR A 150 -10.96 -1.87 1.52
CA TYR A 150 -9.89 -2.65 2.11
C TYR A 150 -8.99 -3.25 1.05
N GLU A 151 -7.71 -3.31 1.37
CA GLU A 151 -6.68 -4.01 0.62
C GLU A 151 -6.11 -5.12 1.50
N SER A 152 -5.79 -6.26 0.90
CA SER A 152 -5.27 -7.40 1.65
C SER A 152 -4.22 -8.18 0.89
N PHE A 153 -3.33 -8.82 1.64
CA PHE A 153 -2.28 -9.71 1.15
C PHE A 153 -2.03 -10.84 2.14
N THR A 154 -1.40 -11.92 1.69
CA THR A 154 -1.16 -13.10 2.53
C THR A 154 0.11 -12.95 3.36
N TYR A 155 0.24 -13.77 4.40
CA TYR A 155 1.46 -13.87 5.20
C TYR A 155 2.69 -14.18 4.34
N GLU A 156 2.57 -15.09 3.37
CA GLU A 156 3.69 -15.47 2.50
C GLU A 156 4.20 -14.28 1.70
N LYS A 157 3.29 -13.45 1.15
CA LYS A 157 3.68 -12.22 0.43
C LYS A 157 4.34 -11.22 1.36
N ALA A 158 3.87 -11.11 2.60
CA ALA A 158 4.53 -10.27 3.59
C ALA A 158 5.94 -10.74 3.90
N GLN A 159 6.12 -12.05 4.09
CA GLN A 159 7.41 -12.65 4.37
C GLN A 159 8.38 -12.53 3.19
N ASP A 160 7.90 -12.68 1.95
CA ASP A 160 8.73 -12.51 0.75
C ASP A 160 9.30 -11.09 0.67
N VAL A 161 8.45 -10.07 0.81
CA VAL A 161 8.86 -8.65 0.74
C VAL A 161 9.75 -8.26 1.91
N ALA A 162 9.34 -8.60 3.14
CA ALA A 162 10.11 -8.28 4.35
C ALA A 162 11.46 -9.01 4.37
N GLY A 163 11.50 -10.27 3.94
CA GLY A 163 12.74 -11.04 3.81
C GLY A 163 13.67 -10.43 2.76
N LYS A 164 13.13 -10.08 1.58
CA LYS A 164 13.90 -9.53 0.46
C LYS A 164 14.55 -8.19 0.78
N TYR A 165 13.79 -7.23 1.31
CA TYR A 165 14.28 -5.85 1.48
C TYR A 165 14.79 -5.55 2.87
N LEU A 166 14.29 -6.25 3.88
CA LEU A 166 14.61 -5.98 5.28
C LEU A 166 15.36 -7.15 5.92
N GLY A 167 15.46 -8.32 5.28
CA GLY A 167 16.05 -9.51 5.92
C GLY A 167 15.28 -9.91 7.18
N TYR A 168 14.00 -9.53 7.25
CA TYR A 168 13.16 -9.67 8.42
C TYR A 168 12.32 -10.94 8.31
N ILE A 169 12.35 -11.76 9.36
CA ILE A 169 11.53 -12.96 9.47
C ILE A 169 10.31 -12.60 10.32
N ILE A 170 9.14 -12.58 9.69
CA ILE A 170 7.87 -12.34 10.32
C ILE A 170 7.45 -13.63 11.03
N ASN A 171 7.07 -13.54 12.30
CA ASN A 171 6.45 -14.65 12.99
C ASN A 171 4.97 -14.73 12.60
N GLU A 172 4.56 -15.85 12.00
CA GLU A 172 3.17 -16.07 11.56
C GLU A 172 2.16 -15.99 12.71
N ASP A 173 2.54 -16.43 13.92
CA ASP A 173 1.65 -16.36 15.09
C ASP A 173 1.41 -14.91 15.52
N ASP A 174 2.40 -14.03 15.38
CA ASP A 174 2.24 -12.61 15.69
C ASP A 174 1.32 -11.92 14.67
N VAL A 175 1.35 -12.35 13.41
CA VAL A 175 0.42 -11.90 12.37
C VAL A 175 -1.00 -12.37 12.66
N LYS A 176 -1.18 -13.63 13.05
CA LYS A 176 -2.50 -14.18 13.44
C LYS A 176 -3.07 -13.51 14.70
N ALA A 177 -2.20 -12.92 15.53
CA ALA A 177 -2.58 -12.19 16.73
C ALA A 177 -2.94 -10.71 16.49
N LEU A 178 -2.84 -10.22 15.25
CA LEU A 178 -3.32 -8.89 14.88
C LEU A 178 -4.83 -8.76 15.14
N PRO A 179 -5.33 -7.55 15.42
CA PRO A 179 -6.74 -7.33 15.69
C PRO A 179 -7.63 -7.72 14.51
N GLU A 180 -8.86 -8.13 14.81
CA GLU A 180 -9.91 -8.24 13.80
C GLU A 180 -10.36 -6.85 13.33
N ILE A 181 -11.00 -6.80 12.16
CA ILE A 181 -11.56 -5.56 11.61
C ILE A 181 -12.70 -5.09 12.52
N PRO A 182 -12.62 -3.88 13.11
CA PRO A 182 -13.66 -3.36 13.99
C PRO A 182 -14.94 -2.99 13.21
N GLU A 183 -16.08 -2.94 13.90
CA GLU A 183 -17.36 -2.46 13.32
C GLU A 183 -17.27 -0.99 12.88
N GLU A 184 -16.57 -0.16 13.66
CA GLU A 184 -16.27 1.23 13.34
C GLU A 184 -14.80 1.37 12.93
N PHE A 185 -14.56 2.03 11.80
CA PHE A 185 -13.21 2.22 11.27
C PHE A 185 -12.30 2.96 12.27
N ASP A 186 -11.15 2.36 12.57
CA ASP A 186 -10.13 2.91 13.45
C ASP A 186 -8.74 2.65 12.87
N ALA A 187 -8.18 3.66 12.21
CA ALA A 187 -6.87 3.58 11.57
C ALA A 187 -5.73 3.28 12.55
N SER A 188 -5.90 3.57 13.85
CA SER A 188 -4.87 3.32 14.86
C SER A 188 -4.70 1.83 15.20
N LYS A 189 -5.66 1.00 14.79
CA LYS A 189 -5.66 -0.45 15.03
C LYS A 189 -5.15 -1.26 13.84
N MET A 190 -4.84 -0.63 12.71
CA MET A 190 -4.22 -1.34 11.58
C MET A 190 -2.79 -1.80 11.92
N PRO A 191 -2.28 -2.86 11.27
CA PRO A 191 -2.99 -3.78 10.38
C PRO A 191 -3.96 -4.71 11.10
N PHE A 192 -4.95 -5.23 10.36
CA PHE A 192 -5.86 -6.27 10.83
C PHE A 192 -5.50 -7.64 10.28
N TYR A 193 -6.05 -8.69 10.87
CA TYR A 193 -6.01 -10.05 10.31
C TYR A 193 -7.42 -10.61 10.13
N LYS A 194 -7.68 -11.17 8.95
CA LYS A 194 -8.96 -11.78 8.60
C LYS A 194 -8.75 -12.88 7.57
N ASP A 195 -9.31 -14.06 7.82
CA ASP A 195 -9.38 -15.18 6.87
C ASP A 195 -8.04 -15.50 6.18
N GLY A 196 -6.95 -15.56 6.95
CA GLY A 196 -5.62 -15.88 6.43
C GLY A 196 -4.86 -14.69 5.82
N SER A 197 -5.42 -13.48 5.86
CA SER A 197 -4.86 -12.31 5.18
C SER A 197 -4.63 -11.15 6.15
N ILE A 198 -3.59 -10.39 5.87
CA ILE A 198 -3.29 -9.11 6.49
C ILE A 198 -4.11 -8.06 5.74
N VAL A 199 -4.84 -7.22 6.48
CA VAL A 199 -5.80 -6.27 5.90
C VAL A 199 -5.45 -4.84 6.32
N TYR A 200 -5.43 -3.97 5.32
CA TYR A 200 -5.27 -2.53 5.43
C TYR A 200 -6.48 -1.81 4.84
N TYR A 201 -6.66 -0.56 5.21
CA TYR A 201 -7.60 0.32 4.54
C TYR A 201 -6.99 0.82 3.22
N GLY A 202 -7.68 0.56 2.11
CA GLY A 202 -7.32 1.04 0.79
C GLY A 202 -7.72 2.51 0.64
N GLY A 203 -6.72 3.39 0.64
CA GLY A 203 -6.88 4.79 0.21
C GLY A 203 -6.67 4.92 -1.29
N ASP A 204 -7.61 5.56 -1.98
CA ASP A 204 -7.47 5.89 -3.40
C ASP A 204 -6.81 7.26 -3.60
N GLY A 205 -6.10 7.43 -4.73
CA GLY A 205 -5.64 8.75 -5.20
C GLY A 205 -4.31 9.23 -4.62
N GLU A 206 -3.55 8.34 -3.97
CA GLU A 206 -2.19 8.64 -3.54
C GLU A 206 -1.25 8.67 -4.75
N ALA A 207 -0.45 9.74 -4.84
CA ALA A 207 0.61 9.86 -5.84
C ALA A 207 1.95 9.56 -5.16
N HIS A 208 2.66 8.56 -5.66
CA HIS A 208 3.97 8.15 -5.15
C HIS A 208 5.08 8.73 -6.01
N THR A 209 5.20 10.07 -5.96
CA THR A 209 6.17 10.81 -6.81
C THR A 209 7.59 10.81 -6.26
N GLY A 210 7.80 10.26 -5.06
CA GLY A 210 9.11 10.19 -4.43
C GLY A 210 10.04 9.24 -5.19
N ILE A 211 11.27 9.66 -5.47
CA ILE A 211 12.37 8.79 -5.92
C ILE A 211 13.62 9.14 -5.14
N ALA A 212 14.56 8.21 -5.00
CA ALA A 212 15.85 8.48 -4.37
C ALA A 212 17.01 8.12 -5.29
N ILE A 213 17.95 9.05 -5.38
CA ILE A 213 19.16 8.91 -6.19
C ILE A 213 20.36 8.89 -5.26
N VAL A 214 21.14 7.82 -5.35
CA VAL A 214 22.35 7.61 -4.55
C VAL A 214 23.44 8.56 -5.05
N ASP A 215 23.89 9.44 -4.15
CA ASP A 215 24.98 10.39 -4.36
C ASP A 215 26.36 9.72 -4.22
N SER A 216 26.50 8.79 -3.28
CA SER A 216 27.74 8.04 -3.04
C SER A 216 27.48 6.70 -2.35
N ILE A 217 28.41 5.77 -2.55
CA ILE A 217 28.43 4.46 -1.91
C ILE A 217 29.74 4.33 -1.16
N ASP A 218 29.67 4.20 0.17
CA ASP A 218 30.84 3.98 1.01
C ASP A 218 30.90 2.51 1.45
N ASN A 219 32.07 1.87 1.29
CA ASN A 219 32.32 0.52 1.78
C ASN A 219 33.29 0.56 2.99
N PRO A 220 32.79 0.43 4.24
CA PRO A 220 33.63 0.39 5.42
C PRO A 220 34.49 -0.88 5.57
N GLY A 221 34.25 -1.92 4.76
CA GLY A 221 35.00 -3.18 4.79
C GLY A 221 34.55 -4.18 5.86
N ASP A 222 33.36 -3.97 6.47
CA ASP A 222 32.76 -4.86 7.47
C ASP A 222 31.66 -5.77 6.90
N GLY A 223 31.47 -5.75 5.58
CA GLY A 223 30.41 -6.48 4.88
C GLY A 223 29.13 -5.67 4.64
N THR A 224 29.08 -4.42 5.13
CA THR A 224 27.99 -3.49 4.84
C THR A 224 28.39 -2.44 3.79
N LEU A 225 27.40 -1.75 3.24
CA LEU A 225 27.58 -0.52 2.47
C LEU A 225 26.75 0.61 3.08
N VAL A 226 27.21 1.85 2.89
CA VAL A 226 26.44 3.06 3.21
C VAL A 226 26.11 3.79 1.92
N LEU A 227 24.82 3.80 1.56
CA LEU A 227 24.28 4.52 0.42
C LEU A 227 23.86 5.92 0.88
N SER A 228 24.63 6.95 0.56
CA SER A 228 24.19 8.34 0.76
C SER A 228 23.33 8.74 -0.43
N TYR A 229 22.13 9.29 -0.18
CA TYR A 229 21.17 9.58 -1.24
C TYR A 229 20.45 10.92 -1.04
N THR A 230 19.93 11.45 -2.14
CA THR A 230 18.99 12.56 -2.16
C THR A 230 17.64 12.06 -2.66
N ALA A 231 16.59 12.27 -1.88
CA ALA A 231 15.22 12.03 -2.28
C ALA A 231 14.68 13.25 -3.06
N TYR A 232 14.02 12.99 -4.17
CA TYR A 232 13.35 13.96 -5.02
C TYR A 232 11.87 13.62 -5.10
N ASN A 233 11.04 14.63 -5.38
CA ASN A 233 9.69 14.44 -5.87
C ASN A 233 9.67 14.76 -7.36
N ILE A 234 9.09 13.87 -8.15
CA ILE A 234 8.73 14.14 -9.54
C ILE A 234 7.57 15.14 -9.53
N ASP A 235 7.66 16.17 -10.38
CA ASP A 235 6.58 17.10 -10.65
C ASP A 235 5.28 16.36 -10.97
N LEU A 236 4.17 16.80 -10.40
CA LEU A 236 2.93 16.02 -10.44
C LEU A 236 2.36 15.92 -11.86
N ASP A 237 2.42 17.01 -12.63
CA ASP A 237 1.95 17.02 -14.01
C ASP A 237 2.81 16.07 -14.87
N THR A 238 4.12 16.10 -14.64
CA THR A 238 5.06 15.17 -15.28
C THR A 238 4.75 13.72 -14.90
N TYR A 239 4.55 13.42 -13.61
CA TYR A 239 4.32 12.06 -13.11
C TYR A 239 3.10 11.40 -13.76
N TRP A 240 1.99 12.13 -13.90
CA TRP A 240 0.76 11.59 -14.51
C TRP A 240 0.89 11.31 -16.01
N ASP A 241 1.86 11.94 -16.68
CA ASP A 241 2.14 11.74 -18.11
C ASP A 241 3.14 10.59 -18.37
N LEU A 242 3.79 10.04 -17.33
CA LEU A 242 4.76 8.96 -17.46
C LEU A 242 4.08 7.58 -17.54
N THR A 243 4.60 6.72 -18.41
CA THR A 243 4.37 5.27 -18.31
C THR A 243 5.28 4.66 -17.24
N ALA A 244 4.97 3.43 -16.82
CA ALA A 244 5.83 2.68 -15.88
C ALA A 244 7.28 2.53 -16.38
N ASP A 245 7.49 2.33 -17.67
CA ASP A 245 8.85 2.22 -18.22
C ASP A 245 9.57 3.57 -18.27
N GLN A 246 8.85 4.67 -18.53
CA GLN A 246 9.44 6.00 -18.46
C GLN A 246 9.80 6.39 -17.02
N LEU A 247 9.00 5.99 -16.03
CA LEU A 247 9.33 6.18 -14.62
C LEU A 247 10.63 5.45 -14.26
N LYS A 248 10.83 4.22 -14.76
CA LYS A 248 12.07 3.45 -14.53
C LYS A 248 13.33 4.11 -15.08
N GLU A 249 13.23 5.03 -16.03
CA GLU A 249 14.39 5.77 -16.54
C GLU A 249 14.96 6.74 -15.47
N TYR A 250 14.15 7.20 -14.52
CA TYR A 250 14.63 8.05 -13.42
C TYR A 250 15.62 7.30 -12.51
N TYR A 251 15.43 5.99 -12.31
CA TYR A 251 16.37 5.20 -11.51
C TYR A 251 17.75 5.06 -12.17
N LYS A 252 17.90 5.39 -13.45
CA LYS A 252 19.20 5.36 -14.15
C LYS A 252 19.98 6.66 -14.02
N LEU A 253 19.38 7.70 -13.43
CA LEU A 253 20.03 8.99 -13.28
C LEU A 253 21.21 8.90 -12.33
N THR A 254 22.30 9.57 -12.68
CA THR A 254 23.35 9.92 -11.73
C THR A 254 22.89 11.10 -10.86
N ALA A 255 23.54 11.30 -9.72
CA ALA A 255 23.27 12.44 -8.85
C ALA A 255 23.37 13.79 -9.58
N ASP A 256 24.34 13.96 -10.48
CA ASP A 256 24.51 15.17 -11.27
C ASP A 256 23.42 15.38 -12.33
N GLN A 257 22.88 14.30 -12.88
CA GLN A 257 21.76 14.36 -13.81
C GLN A 257 20.48 14.73 -13.06
N ALA A 258 20.20 14.06 -11.94
CA ALA A 258 19.02 14.33 -11.12
C ALA A 258 18.98 15.78 -10.61
N LYS A 259 20.12 16.34 -10.18
CA LYS A 259 20.23 17.76 -9.75
C LYS A 259 19.91 18.77 -10.85
N LYS A 260 20.04 18.38 -12.12
CA LYS A 260 19.80 19.25 -13.29
C LYS A 260 18.45 18.98 -13.96
N ASP A 261 17.76 17.92 -13.55
CA ASP A 261 16.48 17.55 -14.14
C ASP A 261 15.39 18.53 -13.67
N PRO A 262 14.74 19.29 -14.58
CA PRO A 262 13.74 20.28 -14.19
C PRO A 262 12.44 19.66 -13.67
N THR A 263 12.23 18.36 -13.86
CA THR A 263 11.05 17.64 -13.38
C THR A 263 11.21 17.15 -11.95
N LEU A 264 12.43 17.25 -11.38
CA LEU A 264 12.74 16.79 -10.03
C LEU A 264 12.91 17.95 -9.06
N THR A 265 12.24 17.86 -7.92
CA THR A 265 12.45 18.78 -6.79
C THR A 265 13.04 18.02 -5.61
N ALA A 266 14.24 18.39 -5.18
CA ALA A 266 14.89 17.79 -4.02
C ALA A 266 14.04 17.99 -2.75
N SER A 267 13.85 16.92 -1.98
CA SER A 267 12.98 16.86 -0.80
C SER A 267 13.81 16.75 0.48
N TYR A 268 14.66 15.73 0.58
CA TYR A 268 15.53 15.48 1.73
C TYR A 268 16.76 14.66 1.34
N GLN A 269 17.72 14.57 2.23
CA GLN A 269 18.91 13.73 2.08
C GLN A 269 18.95 12.67 3.17
N GLY A 270 19.50 11.51 2.87
CA GLY A 270 19.60 10.43 3.84
C GLY A 270 20.74 9.47 3.58
N LYS A 271 20.83 8.50 4.48
CA LYS A 271 21.77 7.39 4.42
C LYS A 271 21.03 6.08 4.66
N ALA A 272 21.32 5.09 3.83
CA ALA A 272 20.90 3.71 4.04
C ALA A 272 22.14 2.86 4.30
N THR A 273 22.22 2.25 5.48
CA THR A 273 23.18 1.18 5.76
C THR A 273 22.55 -0.15 5.37
N VAL A 274 23.24 -0.90 4.51
CA VAL A 274 22.72 -2.13 3.91
C VAL A 274 23.72 -3.28 4.03
N ASP A 275 23.21 -4.49 4.20
CA ASP A 275 23.96 -5.71 3.89
C ASP A 275 23.92 -5.95 2.37
N VAL A 276 24.98 -6.54 1.81
CA VAL A 276 25.01 -6.98 0.41
C VAL A 276 24.93 -8.50 0.38
N GLY A 277 23.79 -9.02 -0.11
CA GLY A 277 23.59 -10.44 -0.32
C GLY A 277 24.53 -11.02 -1.38
N GLN A 278 24.68 -12.34 -1.39
CA GLN A 278 25.54 -13.03 -2.38
C GLN A 278 25.14 -12.76 -3.83
N SER A 279 23.86 -12.48 -4.07
CA SER A 279 23.32 -12.11 -5.39
C SER A 279 23.48 -10.63 -5.73
N GLY A 280 24.21 -9.85 -4.92
CA GLY A 280 24.32 -8.40 -5.06
C GLY A 280 23.09 -7.62 -4.59
N SER A 281 22.09 -8.29 -3.99
CA SER A 281 20.90 -7.63 -3.46
C SER A 281 21.21 -6.84 -2.19
N TYR A 282 20.58 -5.67 -2.04
CA TYR A 282 20.67 -4.88 -0.82
C TYR A 282 19.60 -5.30 0.17
N ILE A 283 20.00 -5.40 1.44
CA ILE A 283 19.08 -5.64 2.57
C ILE A 283 19.26 -4.51 3.56
N LEU A 284 18.18 -3.81 3.91
CA LEU A 284 18.24 -2.66 4.79
C LEU A 284 18.61 -3.08 6.22
N ILE A 285 19.64 -2.45 6.77
CA ILE A 285 19.94 -2.49 8.20
C ILE A 285 19.34 -1.26 8.87
N LYS A 286 19.62 -0.07 8.33
CA LYS A 286 19.23 1.20 8.92
C LYS A 286 19.04 2.26 7.84
N LEU A 287 18.00 3.07 7.97
CA LEU A 287 17.71 4.23 7.14
C LEU A 287 17.61 5.47 8.03
N GLU A 288 18.28 6.56 7.64
CA GLU A 288 18.27 7.83 8.37
C GLU A 288 18.26 9.00 7.38
N ALA A 289 17.18 9.78 7.37
CA ALA A 289 17.03 10.99 6.57
C ALA A 289 16.94 12.26 7.44
N ASN A 290 17.49 13.36 6.93
CA ASN A 290 17.47 14.70 7.55
C ASN A 290 16.44 15.62 6.93
#